data_AF-A0A136K0T0-F1
#
_entry.id   AF-A0A136K0T0-F1
#
_cell.length_a   1.000
_cell.length_b   1.000
_cell.length_c   1.000
_cell.angle_alpha   90.00
_cell.angle_beta   90.00
_cell.angle_gamma   90.00
#
_symmetry.space_group_name_H-M   'P 1'
#
loop_
_entity.id
_entity.type
_entity.pdbx_description
1 polymer ?
#
loop_
_entity_poly.entity_id
_entity_poly.type
_entity_poly.pdbx_seq_one_letter_code
_entity_poly.pdbx_strand_id
1 'polypeptide(L)'
;MRGGVTGRGAAIVTGAQMGLRRGSPWHWMGAPYELAARIRVWCYERGWFRTRTLPRPVISVGNLTVGGTGKTPVVIYLVERLMQQGRRVAVLSRGYRRRSRVPRLLVSDGNQVLVGPEEAGDEPHLIASRCPGVVVAVGADRHALGQWLLSRLSVDCFVLDDGFQHLALHRDVNLLLLDATDLDGLQALLPIGRLREPLTAAARASAILITRADREDQVEALWDYVRGANGGLSSPSG
;
A
#
# COMPACT_ATOMS: atom_id res chain seq x y z
N MET A 1 6.68 20.79 37.08
CA MET A 1 5.56 19.99 37.64
C MET A 1 4.96 19.17 36.51
N ARG A 2 4.91 17.85 36.70
CA ARG A 2 4.42 16.88 35.72
C ARG A 2 2.89 16.81 35.78
N GLY A 3 2.24 16.82 34.63
CA GLY A 3 0.87 16.33 34.42
C GLY A 3 0.78 15.98 32.93
N GLY A 4 0.53 14.75 32.48
CA GLY A 4 -0.23 13.68 33.10
C GLY A 4 -1.64 13.67 32.52
N VAL A 5 -1.78 13.37 31.22
CA VAL A 5 -3.06 12.98 30.64
C VAL A 5 -2.84 11.70 29.82
N THR A 6 -2.94 10.60 30.54
CA THR A 6 -3.24 9.26 30.01
C THR A 6 -4.69 9.24 29.54
N GLY A 7 -4.88 9.07 28.23
CA GLY A 7 -6.19 8.85 27.62
C GLY A 7 -6.11 7.74 26.57
N ARG A 8 -5.74 6.51 26.98
CA ARG A 8 -5.91 5.32 26.13
C ARG A 8 -7.39 4.93 26.17
N GLY A 9 -8.19 5.56 25.31
CA GLY A 9 -9.49 5.04 24.91
C GLY A 9 -9.29 4.02 23.79
N ALA A 10 -9.19 2.74 24.12
CA ALA A 10 -9.33 1.68 23.13
C ALA A 10 -10.82 1.63 22.72
N ALA A 11 -11.19 2.39 21.70
CA ALA A 11 -12.47 2.20 21.04
C ALA A 11 -12.40 0.89 20.26
N ILE A 12 -12.87 -0.19 20.87
CA ILE A 12 -13.24 -1.41 20.15
C ILE A 12 -14.48 -1.03 19.34
N VAL A 13 -14.28 -0.56 18.11
CA VAL A 13 -15.36 -0.45 17.13
C VAL A 13 -15.79 -1.88 16.80
N THR A 14 -16.78 -2.35 17.55
CA THR A 14 -17.50 -3.58 17.29
C THR A 14 -18.17 -3.39 15.94
N GLY A 15 -17.81 -4.23 14.96
CA GLY A 15 -18.11 -4.05 13.56
C GLY A 15 -19.58 -3.72 13.26
N ALA A 16 -19.76 -2.88 12.24
CA ALA A 16 -21.03 -2.70 11.58
C ALA A 16 -21.58 -4.09 11.20
N GLN A 17 -22.67 -4.46 11.86
CA GLN A 17 -23.37 -5.71 11.67
C GLN A 17 -24.02 -5.70 10.29
N MET A 18 -23.38 -6.34 9.32
CA MET A 18 -24.09 -6.84 8.16
C MET A 18 -24.65 -8.22 8.53
N GLY A 19 -25.95 -8.42 8.29
CA GLY A 19 -26.77 -9.54 8.72
C GLY A 19 -26.32 -10.92 8.23
N LEU A 20 -25.21 -11.42 8.78
CA LEU A 20 -24.87 -12.82 8.81
C LEU A 20 -25.35 -13.36 10.16
N ARG A 21 -26.35 -14.25 10.11
CA ARG A 21 -26.88 -14.95 11.28
C ARG A 21 -25.69 -15.51 12.08
N ARG A 22 -25.52 -15.05 13.33
CA ARG A 22 -24.63 -15.66 14.33
C ARG A 22 -24.87 -17.18 14.25
N GLY A 23 -23.86 -17.94 13.80
CA GLY A 23 -23.95 -19.39 13.67
C GLY A 23 -23.66 -19.97 12.29
N SER A 24 -23.31 -19.16 11.27
CA SER A 24 -22.93 -19.71 9.97
C SER A 24 -21.50 -20.29 9.99
N PRO A 25 -21.26 -21.54 9.55
CA PRO A 25 -19.95 -22.22 9.59
C PRO A 25 -18.79 -21.46 8.92
N TRP A 26 -19.10 -20.51 8.04
CA TRP A 26 -18.13 -19.71 7.28
C TRP A 26 -17.29 -18.74 8.13
N HIS A 27 -17.79 -18.33 9.31
CA HIS A 27 -17.02 -17.44 10.21
C HIS A 27 -15.74 -18.10 10.74
N TRP A 28 -15.74 -19.42 10.90
CA TRP A 28 -14.58 -20.17 11.39
C TRP A 28 -13.42 -20.20 10.39
N MET A 29 -13.68 -19.99 9.09
CA MET A 29 -12.63 -19.99 8.07
C MET A 29 -11.88 -18.65 7.98
N GLY A 30 -12.47 -17.52 8.42
CA GLY A 30 -11.85 -16.20 8.32
C GLY A 30 -11.20 -15.68 9.61
N ALA A 31 -11.66 -16.12 10.78
CA ALA A 31 -11.10 -15.68 12.06
C ALA A 31 -9.58 -15.91 12.21
N PRO A 32 -8.99 -17.04 11.75
CA PRO A 32 -7.55 -17.24 11.83
C PRO A 32 -6.75 -16.24 10.99
N TYR A 33 -7.24 -15.89 9.79
CA TYR A 33 -6.58 -14.91 8.92
C TYR A 33 -6.63 -13.52 9.54
N GLU A 34 -7.80 -13.10 10.02
CA GLU A 34 -7.97 -11.80 10.67
C GLU A 34 -7.05 -11.67 11.89
N LEU A 35 -7.02 -12.69 12.74
CA LEU A 35 -6.15 -12.70 13.92
C LEU A 35 -4.68 -12.64 13.52
N ALA A 36 -4.25 -13.45 12.54
CA ALA A 36 -2.87 -13.44 12.06
C ALA A 36 -2.48 -12.08 11.45
N ALA A 37 -3.37 -11.46 10.67
CA ALA A 37 -3.14 -10.13 10.09
C ALA A 37 -2.99 -9.06 11.17
N ARG A 38 -3.89 -9.06 12.18
CA ARG A 38 -3.83 -8.15 13.33
C ARG A 38 -2.56 -8.33 14.15
N ILE A 39 -2.22 -9.57 14.50
CA ILE A 39 -0.98 -9.90 15.23
C ILE A 39 0.24 -9.44 14.44
N ARG A 40 0.29 -9.72 13.13
CA ARG A 40 1.40 -9.29 12.28
C ARG A 40 1.61 -7.78 12.34
N VAL A 41 0.55 -7.01 12.15
CA VAL A 41 0.61 -5.53 12.21
C VAL A 41 1.10 -5.07 13.57
N TRP A 42 0.51 -5.60 14.64
CA TRP A 42 0.86 -5.27 16.00
C TRP A 42 2.30 -5.64 16.37
N CYS A 43 2.84 -6.75 15.86
CA CYS A 43 4.25 -7.12 16.04
C CYS A 43 5.20 -6.10 15.39
N TYR A 44 4.84 -5.55 14.22
CA TYR A 44 5.61 -4.47 13.60
C TYR A 44 5.47 -3.16 14.38
N GLU A 45 4.27 -2.80 14.85
CA GLU A 45 4.04 -1.60 15.67
C GLU A 45 4.80 -1.63 17.00
N ARG A 46 4.97 -2.82 17.59
CA ARG A 46 5.77 -3.02 18.81
C ARG A 46 7.27 -3.15 18.55
N GLY A 47 7.72 -3.13 17.30
CA GLY A 47 9.12 -3.30 16.94
C GLY A 47 9.67 -4.72 17.14
N TRP A 48 8.80 -5.73 17.32
CA TRP A 48 9.22 -7.13 17.43
C TRP A 48 9.73 -7.68 16.10
N PHE A 49 9.15 -7.20 15.00
CA PHE A 49 9.68 -7.46 13.66
C PHE A 49 10.51 -6.27 13.17
N ARG A 50 11.66 -6.58 12.57
CA ARG A 50 12.59 -5.56 12.07
C ARG A 50 12.04 -4.93 10.79
N THR A 51 11.84 -3.63 10.82
CA THR A 51 11.70 -2.77 9.64
C THR A 51 13.09 -2.29 9.21
N ARG A 52 13.42 -2.48 7.93
CA ARG A 52 14.71 -2.09 7.35
C ARG A 52 14.56 -0.77 6.59
N THR A 53 15.62 0.02 6.53
CA THR A 53 15.66 1.31 5.83
C THR A 53 16.54 1.23 4.58
N LEU A 54 16.17 1.99 3.54
CA LEU A 54 17.07 2.26 2.41
C LEU A 54 17.75 3.62 2.65
N PRO A 55 18.95 3.86 2.10
CA PRO A 55 19.66 5.13 2.27
C PRO A 55 19.08 6.29 1.44
N ARG A 56 17.95 6.07 0.76
CA ARG A 56 17.25 7.05 -0.08
C ARG A 56 15.77 7.08 0.31
N PRO A 57 15.07 8.22 0.15
CA PRO A 57 13.65 8.33 0.44
C PRO A 57 12.82 7.27 -0.29
N VAL A 58 11.84 6.71 0.39
CA VAL A 58 10.92 5.68 -0.08
C VAL A 58 9.48 6.19 0.04
N ILE A 59 8.81 6.33 -1.09
CA ILE A 59 7.38 6.65 -1.16
C ILE A 59 6.63 5.36 -1.48
N SER A 60 5.64 5.00 -0.68
CA SER A 60 4.78 3.85 -0.94
C SER A 60 3.43 4.29 -1.46
N VAL A 61 2.96 3.60 -2.50
CA VAL A 61 1.59 3.68 -2.99
C VAL A 61 0.96 2.32 -2.79
N GLY A 62 -0.18 2.26 -2.11
CA GLY A 62 -0.92 1.02 -1.96
C GLY A 62 -2.33 1.24 -1.49
N ASN A 63 -3.06 0.14 -1.31
CA ASN A 63 -4.46 0.14 -0.85
C ASN A 63 -4.68 -0.95 0.19
N LEU A 64 -5.80 -0.85 0.91
CA LEU A 64 -6.18 -1.84 1.92
C LEU A 64 -6.96 -3.02 1.36
N THR A 65 -7.51 -2.94 0.15
CA THR A 65 -8.40 -3.97 -0.42
C THR A 65 -7.70 -4.84 -1.46
N VAL A 66 -8.24 -6.03 -1.75
CA VAL A 66 -7.98 -6.72 -3.02
C VAL A 66 -8.89 -6.12 -4.11
N GLY A 67 -8.31 -5.75 -5.24
CA GLY A 67 -9.04 -5.08 -6.32
C GLY A 67 -8.26 -3.92 -6.93
N GLY A 68 -8.78 -3.36 -8.02
CA GLY A 68 -8.21 -2.21 -8.70
C GLY A 68 -8.68 -0.91 -8.05
N THR A 69 -7.82 -0.29 -7.24
CA THR A 69 -8.08 1.02 -6.61
C THR A 69 -7.34 2.15 -7.32
N GLY A 70 -7.11 2.04 -8.63
CA GLY A 70 -6.40 3.08 -9.40
C GLY A 70 -4.92 3.30 -9.03
N LYS A 71 -4.23 2.29 -8.45
CA LYS A 71 -2.80 2.41 -8.06
C LYS A 71 -1.89 2.78 -9.22
N THR A 72 -1.98 2.04 -10.32
CA THR A 72 -1.04 2.20 -11.44
C THR A 72 -1.04 3.61 -12.03
N PRO A 73 -2.21 4.26 -12.29
CA PRO A 73 -2.25 5.67 -12.66
C PRO A 73 -1.57 6.60 -11.65
N VAL A 74 -1.79 6.40 -10.35
CA VAL A 74 -1.18 7.25 -9.30
C VAL A 74 0.33 7.03 -9.21
N VAL A 75 0.81 5.79 -9.35
CA VAL A 75 2.25 5.48 -9.40
C VAL A 75 2.89 6.17 -10.58
N ILE A 76 2.30 6.08 -11.78
CA ILE A 76 2.79 6.75 -13.00
C ILE A 76 2.85 8.26 -12.78
N TYR A 77 1.75 8.86 -12.31
CA TYR A 77 1.70 10.30 -12.02
C TYR A 77 2.81 10.73 -11.04
N LEU A 78 2.98 10.00 -9.95
CA LEU A 78 3.99 10.31 -8.94
C LEU A 78 5.41 10.22 -9.51
N VAL A 79 5.69 9.17 -10.29
CA VAL A 79 6.99 8.95 -10.94
C VAL A 79 7.28 10.10 -11.90
N GLU A 80 6.35 10.43 -12.80
CA GLU A 80 6.50 11.53 -13.76
C GLU A 80 6.76 12.87 -13.06
N ARG A 81 6.03 13.17 -11.98
CA ARG A 81 6.23 14.40 -11.20
C ARG A 81 7.61 14.49 -10.55
N LEU A 82 8.09 13.40 -9.97
CA LEU A 82 9.43 13.35 -9.38
C LEU A 82 10.53 13.48 -10.44
N MET A 83 10.34 12.87 -11.61
CA MET A 83 11.27 12.97 -12.74
C MET A 83 11.29 14.38 -13.34
N GLN A 84 10.14 15.06 -13.44
CA GLN A 84 10.05 16.48 -13.83
C GLN A 84 10.82 17.40 -12.88
N GLN A 85 10.97 17.00 -11.62
CA GLN A 85 11.83 17.68 -10.63
C GLN A 85 13.31 17.28 -10.72
N GLY A 86 13.71 16.55 -11.76
CA GLY A 86 15.09 16.12 -12.00
C GLY A 86 15.54 14.95 -11.12
N ARG A 87 14.62 14.22 -10.46
CA ARG A 87 14.98 13.06 -9.62
C ARG A 87 15.14 11.81 -10.48
N ARG A 88 16.17 11.02 -10.19
CA ARG A 88 16.32 9.67 -10.74
C ARG A 88 15.54 8.67 -9.89
N VAL A 89 14.33 8.34 -10.36
CA VAL A 89 13.35 7.53 -9.62
C VAL A 89 13.53 6.05 -9.92
N ALA A 90 13.45 5.20 -8.88
CA ALA A 90 13.33 3.75 -9.03
C ALA A 90 12.00 3.22 -8.49
N VAL A 91 11.22 2.58 -9.36
CA VAL A 91 10.01 1.86 -8.97
C VAL A 91 10.39 0.43 -8.60
N LEU A 92 10.05 0.07 -7.37
CA LEU A 92 10.09 -1.32 -6.92
C LEU A 92 8.68 -1.87 -7.06
N SER A 93 8.51 -3.01 -7.73
CA SER A 93 7.28 -3.80 -7.74
C SER A 93 7.52 -5.26 -7.32
N ARG A 94 6.45 -6.00 -6.99
CA ARG A 94 6.52 -7.39 -6.51
C ARG A 94 6.57 -8.35 -7.70
N GLY A 95 5.92 -7.95 -8.80
CA GLY A 95 5.81 -8.77 -10.01
C GLY A 95 4.68 -9.77 -9.91
N TYR A 96 3.47 -9.29 -9.64
CA TYR A 96 2.31 -10.17 -9.60
C TYR A 96 2.11 -10.82 -10.98
N ARG A 97 1.82 -12.13 -10.99
CA ARG A 97 1.64 -12.97 -12.21
C ARG A 97 2.82 -13.05 -13.18
N ARG A 98 4.02 -12.61 -12.80
CA ARG A 98 5.20 -12.77 -13.68
C ARG A 98 5.60 -14.25 -13.81
N ARG A 99 6.07 -14.66 -15.01
CA ARG A 99 6.58 -16.02 -15.23
C ARG A 99 7.99 -16.21 -14.64
N SER A 100 8.79 -15.15 -14.64
CA SER A 100 10.17 -15.22 -14.17
C SER A 100 10.26 -15.49 -12.66
N ARG A 101 11.03 -16.52 -12.30
CA ARG A 101 11.25 -16.92 -10.89
C ARG A 101 12.53 -16.35 -10.30
N VAL A 102 13.26 -15.52 -11.04
CA VAL A 102 14.48 -14.90 -10.53
C VAL A 102 14.15 -14.00 -9.34
N PRO A 103 14.98 -13.98 -8.27
CA PRO A 103 14.65 -13.25 -7.05
C PRO A 103 14.58 -11.73 -7.28
N ARG A 104 15.33 -11.22 -8.26
CA ARG A 104 15.43 -9.80 -8.62
C ARG A 104 15.53 -9.70 -10.14
N LEU A 105 14.70 -8.87 -10.74
CA LEU A 105 14.64 -8.65 -12.19
C LEU A 105 14.65 -7.16 -12.46
N LEU A 106 15.55 -6.69 -13.34
CA LEU A 106 15.52 -5.32 -13.86
C LEU A 106 14.59 -5.30 -15.08
N VAL A 107 13.59 -4.43 -15.03
CA VAL A 107 12.61 -4.24 -16.11
C VAL A 107 12.98 -3.03 -16.96
N SER A 108 13.45 -1.97 -16.33
CA SER A 108 14.02 -0.80 -17.01
C SER A 108 15.22 -0.29 -16.22
N ASP A 109 16.29 0.08 -16.91
CA ASP A 109 17.49 0.70 -16.35
C ASP A 109 17.43 2.25 -16.36
N GLY A 110 16.32 2.80 -16.85
CA GLY A 110 16.13 4.23 -17.06
C GLY A 110 16.49 4.71 -18.47
N ASN A 111 17.13 3.89 -19.29
CA ASN A 111 17.42 4.20 -20.69
C ASN A 111 16.52 3.39 -21.63
N GLN A 112 16.30 2.12 -21.31
CA GLN A 112 15.50 1.20 -22.11
C GLN A 112 14.77 0.17 -21.25
N VAL A 113 13.66 -0.34 -21.79
CA VAL A 113 12.94 -1.46 -21.22
C VAL A 113 13.65 -2.75 -21.63
N LEU A 114 14.06 -3.57 -20.66
CA LEU A 114 14.93 -4.73 -20.85
C LEU A 114 14.18 -6.05 -21.02
N VAL A 115 12.96 -6.14 -20.50
CA VAL A 115 12.15 -7.37 -20.55
C VAL A 115 10.69 -7.06 -20.85
N GLY A 116 10.04 -8.04 -21.48
CA GLY A 116 8.63 -7.97 -21.84
C GLY A 116 7.68 -8.18 -20.65
N PRO A 117 6.36 -7.96 -20.86
CA PRO A 117 5.35 -8.10 -19.81
C PRO A 117 5.21 -9.54 -19.28
N GLU A 118 5.50 -10.57 -20.09
CA GLU A 118 5.44 -11.96 -19.61
C GLU A 118 6.46 -12.26 -18.49
N GLU A 119 7.63 -11.63 -18.57
CA GLU A 119 8.72 -11.82 -17.61
C GLU A 119 8.65 -10.85 -16.44
N ALA A 120 8.28 -9.59 -16.71
CA ALA A 120 8.19 -8.53 -15.71
C ALA A 120 6.88 -8.57 -14.89
N GLY A 121 5.80 -9.04 -15.52
CA GLY A 121 4.42 -8.75 -15.14
C GLY A 121 3.88 -7.51 -15.87
N ASP A 122 2.56 -7.42 -16.00
CA ASP A 122 1.89 -6.37 -16.76
C ASP A 122 2.08 -4.97 -16.15
N GLU A 123 1.93 -4.85 -14.82
CA GLU A 123 2.04 -3.55 -14.12
C GLU A 123 3.46 -2.97 -14.17
N PRO A 124 4.54 -3.72 -13.83
CA PRO A 124 5.90 -3.18 -13.93
C PRO A 124 6.31 -2.81 -15.36
N HIS A 125 5.88 -3.61 -16.34
CA HIS A 125 6.15 -3.32 -17.75
C HIS A 125 5.39 -2.07 -18.21
N LEU A 126 4.13 -1.90 -17.81
CA LEU A 126 3.34 -0.70 -18.12
C LEU A 126 4.00 0.56 -17.56
N ILE A 127 4.47 0.53 -16.31
CA ILE A 127 5.16 1.66 -15.69
C ILE A 127 6.46 2.00 -16.45
N ALA A 128 7.26 0.97 -16.77
CA ALA A 128 8.51 1.14 -17.52
C ALA A 128 8.27 1.76 -18.90
N SER A 129 7.22 1.32 -19.60
CA SER A 129 6.87 1.80 -20.94
C SER A 129 6.24 3.20 -20.93
N ARG A 130 5.52 3.58 -19.87
CA ARG A 130 4.84 4.88 -19.76
C ARG A 130 5.74 5.99 -19.22
N CYS A 131 6.78 5.66 -18.47
CA CYS A 131 7.68 6.62 -17.85
C CYS A 131 9.12 6.48 -18.39
N PRO A 132 9.43 6.92 -19.63
CA PRO A 132 10.80 6.90 -20.15
C PRO A 132 11.75 7.65 -19.21
N GLY A 133 12.86 7.01 -18.80
CA GLY A 133 13.78 7.56 -17.78
C GLY A 133 13.71 6.87 -16.42
N VAL A 134 12.62 6.15 -16.12
CA VAL A 134 12.45 5.50 -14.81
C VAL A 134 13.19 4.16 -14.74
N VAL A 135 13.82 3.90 -13.58
CA VAL A 135 14.31 2.55 -13.26
C VAL A 135 13.15 1.72 -12.73
N VAL A 136 12.91 0.53 -13.26
CA VAL A 136 11.88 -0.39 -12.74
C VAL A 136 12.51 -1.72 -12.42
N ALA A 137 12.26 -2.23 -11.21
CA ALA A 137 12.73 -3.55 -10.81
C ALA A 137 11.67 -4.31 -10.04
N VAL A 138 11.77 -5.64 -10.11
CA VAL A 138 10.77 -6.56 -9.59
C VAL A 138 11.39 -7.61 -8.68
N GLY A 139 10.85 -7.74 -7.47
CA GLY A 139 11.31 -8.72 -6.47
C GLY A 139 10.46 -8.71 -5.20
N ALA A 140 10.43 -9.84 -4.48
CA ALA A 140 9.60 -9.98 -3.28
C ALA A 140 10.16 -9.22 -2.06
N ASP A 141 11.48 -9.25 -1.85
CA ASP A 141 12.15 -8.46 -0.81
C ASP A 141 12.53 -7.08 -1.38
N ARG A 142 11.73 -6.06 -1.05
CA ARG A 142 11.93 -4.71 -1.61
C ARG A 142 13.16 -4.02 -1.05
N HIS A 143 13.56 -4.35 0.17
CA HIS A 143 14.81 -3.83 0.73
C HIS A 143 16.02 -4.39 -0.02
N ALA A 144 16.09 -5.72 -0.21
CA ALA A 144 17.18 -6.34 -0.96
C ALA A 144 17.21 -5.90 -2.42
N LEU A 145 16.04 -5.66 -3.03
CA LEU A 145 15.92 -5.13 -4.38
C LEU A 145 16.43 -3.68 -4.48
N GLY A 146 16.05 -2.80 -3.54
CA GLY A 146 16.54 -1.43 -3.49
C GLY A 146 18.06 -1.34 -3.32
N GLN A 147 18.63 -2.13 -2.38
CA GLN A 147 20.09 -2.24 -2.20
C GLN A 147 20.79 -2.73 -3.48
N TRP A 148 20.19 -3.72 -4.15
CA TRP A 148 20.72 -4.26 -5.40
C TRP A 148 20.74 -3.25 -6.55
N LEU A 149 19.75 -2.35 -6.61
CA LEU A 149 19.73 -1.25 -7.56
C LEU A 149 20.79 -0.19 -7.22
N LEU A 150 20.90 0.20 -5.95
CA LEU A 150 21.86 1.22 -5.51
C LEU A 150 23.32 0.82 -5.78
N SER A 151 23.61 -0.48 -5.83
CA SER A 151 24.95 -0.96 -6.17
C SER A 151 25.26 -0.92 -7.67
N ARG A 152 24.31 -0.51 -8.53
CA ARG A 152 24.43 -0.57 -10.01
C ARG A 152 24.06 0.72 -10.70
N LEU A 153 23.10 1.45 -10.15
CA LEU A 153 22.48 2.62 -10.76
C LEU A 153 22.38 3.73 -9.72
N SER A 154 22.53 4.98 -10.16
CA SER A 154 22.18 6.11 -9.30
C SER A 154 20.66 6.17 -9.16
N VAL A 155 20.19 6.31 -7.92
CA VAL A 155 18.78 6.44 -7.58
C VAL A 155 18.68 7.49 -6.49
N ASP A 156 17.82 8.48 -6.69
CA ASP A 156 17.59 9.56 -5.74
C ASP A 156 16.46 9.21 -4.77
N CYS A 157 15.44 8.50 -5.24
CA CYS A 157 14.30 8.07 -4.44
C CYS A 157 13.64 6.82 -5.01
N PHE A 158 12.92 6.10 -4.14
CA PHE A 158 12.17 4.90 -4.47
C PHE A 158 10.66 5.15 -4.43
N VAL A 159 9.94 4.52 -5.35
CA VAL A 159 8.48 4.39 -5.30
C VAL A 159 8.13 2.90 -5.17
N LEU A 160 7.38 2.53 -4.15
CA LEU A 160 6.86 1.18 -3.98
C LEU A 160 5.47 1.08 -4.61
N ASP A 161 5.38 0.24 -5.63
CA ASP A 161 4.11 -0.22 -6.16
C ASP A 161 3.56 -1.37 -5.29
N ASP A 162 2.32 -1.19 -4.79
CA ASP A 162 1.63 -2.00 -3.79
C ASP A 162 2.40 -2.16 -2.46
N GLY A 163 2.94 -1.04 -1.97
CA GLY A 163 3.85 -1.01 -0.82
C GLY A 163 3.21 -0.99 0.57
N PHE A 164 1.90 -0.71 0.68
CA PHE A 164 1.26 -0.38 1.97
C PHE A 164 1.39 -1.48 3.03
N GLN A 165 1.38 -2.75 2.61
CA GLN A 165 1.46 -3.92 3.50
C GLN A 165 2.90 -4.44 3.67
N HIS A 166 3.87 -3.83 2.99
CA HIS A 166 5.27 -4.22 3.02
C HIS A 166 5.99 -3.60 4.24
N LEU A 167 5.54 -3.97 5.43
CA LEU A 167 6.00 -3.42 6.72
C LEU A 167 7.48 -3.66 7.03
N ALA A 168 8.09 -4.63 6.34
CA ALA A 168 9.51 -4.95 6.45
C ALA A 168 10.44 -3.86 5.90
N LEU A 169 9.93 -2.94 5.07
CA LEU A 169 10.68 -1.77 4.59
C LEU A 169 10.07 -0.49 5.17
N HIS A 170 10.93 0.44 5.57
CA HIS A 170 10.53 1.78 6.00
C HIS A 170 10.07 2.61 4.79
N ARG A 171 9.05 3.46 5.01
CA ARG A 171 8.51 4.36 3.98
C ARG A 171 8.43 5.74 4.60
N ASP A 172 9.10 6.70 3.99
CA ASP A 172 9.11 8.09 4.44
C ASP A 172 7.77 8.77 4.15
N VAL A 173 7.13 8.39 3.04
CA VAL A 173 5.75 8.77 2.71
C VAL A 173 4.97 7.51 2.37
N ASN A 174 3.80 7.34 2.98
CA ASN A 174 2.95 6.18 2.77
C ASN A 174 1.56 6.61 2.30
N LEU A 175 1.35 6.61 0.98
CA LEU A 175 0.10 7.00 0.34
C LEU A 175 -0.87 5.81 0.32
N LEU A 176 -2.05 6.02 0.89
CA LEU A 176 -3.13 5.05 0.90
C LEU A 176 -4.20 5.44 -0.12
N LEU A 177 -4.48 4.57 -1.08
CA LEU A 177 -5.55 4.75 -2.04
C LEU A 177 -6.80 4.03 -1.55
N LEU A 178 -7.90 4.77 -1.52
CA LEU A 178 -9.23 4.25 -1.22
C LEU A 178 -10.15 4.63 -2.37
N ASP A 179 -11.09 3.74 -2.66
CA ASP A 179 -11.97 3.90 -3.79
C ASP A 179 -13.35 4.37 -3.35
N ALA A 180 -13.76 5.55 -3.83
CA ALA A 180 -15.05 6.15 -3.45
C ALA A 180 -16.24 5.22 -3.78
N THR A 181 -16.10 4.37 -4.79
CA THR A 181 -17.19 3.46 -5.20
C THR A 181 -17.11 2.08 -4.52
N ASP A 182 -16.15 1.83 -3.61
CA ASP A 182 -15.89 0.50 -3.03
C ASP A 182 -15.99 0.48 -1.49
N LEU A 183 -17.02 1.11 -0.92
CA LEU A 183 -17.23 1.11 0.54
C LEU A 183 -17.38 -0.32 1.09
N ASP A 184 -18.06 -1.20 0.36
CA ASP A 184 -18.21 -2.63 0.70
C ASP A 184 -16.87 -3.34 0.83
N GLY A 185 -15.86 -2.90 0.07
CA GLY A 185 -14.51 -3.47 0.13
C GLY A 185 -13.85 -3.28 1.49
N LEU A 186 -14.31 -2.31 2.27
CA LEU A 186 -13.77 -1.93 3.58
C LEU A 186 -14.54 -2.53 4.76
N GLN A 187 -15.51 -3.41 4.52
CA GLN A 187 -16.36 -3.96 5.59
C GLN A 187 -15.76 -5.18 6.31
N ALA A 188 -15.02 -6.03 5.60
CA ALA A 188 -14.49 -7.27 6.18
C ALA A 188 -13.13 -7.67 5.60
N LEU A 189 -12.33 -8.35 6.43
CA LEU A 189 -11.05 -8.94 6.06
C LEU A 189 -11.23 -10.18 5.19
N LEU A 190 -10.22 -10.47 4.37
CA LEU A 190 -10.10 -11.73 3.66
C LEU A 190 -10.18 -12.92 4.65
N PRO A 191 -10.70 -14.08 4.21
CA PRO A 191 -11.38 -14.34 2.93
C PRO A 191 -12.85 -13.87 2.90
N ILE A 192 -13.39 -13.31 3.99
CA ILE A 192 -14.81 -12.95 4.12
C ILE A 192 -15.16 -11.69 3.30
N GLY A 193 -14.25 -10.70 3.29
CA GLY A 193 -14.36 -9.49 2.49
C GLY A 193 -13.09 -9.20 1.71
N ARG A 194 -12.92 -7.93 1.29
CA ARG A 194 -11.78 -7.53 0.45
C ARG A 194 -10.62 -6.92 1.21
N LEU A 195 -10.75 -6.58 2.50
CA LEU A 195 -9.64 -6.00 3.26
C LEU A 195 -8.49 -7.01 3.42
N ARG A 196 -7.28 -6.54 3.15
CA ARG A 196 -6.02 -7.28 3.35
C ARG A 196 -5.41 -7.03 4.73
N GLU A 197 -5.76 -5.91 5.34
CA GLU A 197 -5.39 -5.51 6.71
C GLU A 197 -6.58 -4.79 7.36
N PRO A 198 -6.68 -4.80 8.71
CA PRO A 198 -7.76 -4.10 9.40
C PRO A 198 -7.86 -2.63 8.96
N LEU A 199 -9.07 -2.07 8.92
CA LEU A 199 -9.26 -0.67 8.49
C LEU A 199 -8.48 0.35 9.37
N THR A 200 -8.19 -0.01 10.61
CA THR A 200 -7.33 0.76 11.53
C THR A 200 -5.90 0.92 11.02
N ALA A 201 -5.46 0.09 10.06
CA ALA A 201 -4.17 0.23 9.40
C ALA A 201 -4.07 1.51 8.55
N ALA A 202 -5.21 2.16 8.23
CA ALA A 202 -5.24 3.45 7.56
C ALA A 202 -4.53 4.56 8.36
N ALA A 203 -4.49 4.45 9.69
CA ALA A 203 -3.72 5.36 10.55
C ALA A 203 -2.21 5.43 10.22
N ARG A 204 -1.66 4.44 9.49
CA ARG A 204 -0.26 4.44 9.03
C ARG A 204 -0.04 5.23 7.74
N ALA A 205 -1.10 5.77 7.15
CA ALA A 205 -1.00 6.56 5.93
C ALA A 205 -0.49 7.97 6.26
N SER A 206 0.44 8.47 5.45
CA SER A 206 0.83 9.88 5.47
C SER A 206 -0.23 10.76 4.83
N ALA A 207 -0.91 10.22 3.81
CA ALA A 207 -2.04 10.83 3.14
C ALA A 207 -2.96 9.75 2.55
N ILE A 208 -4.25 10.06 2.43
CA ILE A 208 -5.25 9.22 1.80
C ILE A 208 -5.67 9.88 0.49
N LEU A 209 -5.58 9.14 -0.61
CA LEU A 209 -6.08 9.56 -1.92
C LEU A 209 -7.37 8.80 -2.21
N ILE A 210 -8.45 9.53 -2.44
CA ILE A 210 -9.72 8.93 -2.83
C ILE A 210 -9.80 8.90 -4.37
N THR A 211 -9.86 7.69 -4.93
CA THR A 211 -9.97 7.45 -6.37
C THR A 211 -11.42 7.23 -6.78
N ARG A 212 -11.74 7.44 -8.08
CA ARG A 212 -13.12 7.37 -8.61
C ARG A 212 -14.08 8.29 -7.85
N ALA A 213 -13.61 9.50 -7.56
CA ALA A 213 -14.28 10.50 -6.74
C ALA A 213 -15.25 11.38 -7.54
N ASP A 214 -15.90 10.83 -8.57
CA ASP A 214 -16.80 11.59 -9.47
C ASP A 214 -18.09 12.04 -8.77
N ARG A 215 -18.36 11.49 -7.58
CA ARG A 215 -19.55 11.75 -6.76
C ARG A 215 -19.15 12.12 -5.33
N GLU A 216 -19.49 13.35 -4.94
CA GLU A 216 -19.17 13.90 -3.62
C GLU A 216 -19.80 13.07 -2.48
N ASP A 217 -21.05 12.62 -2.64
CA ASP A 217 -21.75 11.81 -1.64
C ASP A 217 -21.04 10.48 -1.32
N GLN A 218 -20.41 9.87 -2.33
CA GLN A 218 -19.63 8.64 -2.16
C GLN A 218 -18.30 8.91 -1.45
N VAL A 219 -17.66 10.03 -1.78
CA VAL A 219 -16.41 10.48 -1.14
C VAL A 219 -16.64 10.75 0.35
N GLU A 220 -17.70 11.48 0.69
CA GLU A 220 -18.08 11.78 2.07
C GLU A 220 -18.39 10.51 2.87
N ALA A 221 -19.23 9.62 2.33
CA ALA A 221 -19.58 8.36 3.00
C ALA A 221 -18.36 7.49 3.27
N LEU A 222 -17.46 7.37 2.28
CA LEU A 222 -16.20 6.65 2.44
C LEU A 222 -15.34 7.28 3.53
N TRP A 223 -15.21 8.60 3.48
CA TRP A 223 -14.37 9.35 4.39
C TRP A 223 -14.83 9.22 5.85
N ASP A 224 -16.13 9.38 6.09
CA ASP A 224 -16.71 9.22 7.43
C ASP A 224 -16.55 7.80 7.97
N TYR A 225 -16.72 6.79 7.12
CA TYR A 225 -16.49 5.40 7.50
C TYR A 225 -15.04 5.15 7.93
N VAL A 226 -14.07 5.64 7.15
CA VAL A 226 -12.63 5.48 7.45
C VAL A 226 -12.24 6.25 8.70
N ARG A 227 -12.76 7.47 8.88
CA ARG A 227 -12.53 8.29 10.07
C ARG A 227 -13.09 7.62 11.33
N GLY A 228 -14.33 7.12 11.27
CA GLY A 228 -14.99 6.44 12.38
C GLY A 228 -14.19 5.24 12.89
N ALA A 229 -13.53 4.52 11.99
CA ALA A 229 -12.67 3.39 12.35
C ALA A 229 -11.30 3.80 12.94
N ASN A 230 -10.83 5.03 12.72
CA ASN A 230 -9.49 5.48 13.10
C ASN A 230 -9.46 6.59 14.18
N GLY A 231 -10.63 7.07 14.64
CA GLY A 231 -10.74 7.94 15.82
C GLY A 231 -10.00 9.28 15.76
N GLY A 232 -9.57 9.76 14.58
CA GLY A 232 -8.75 10.98 14.49
C GLY A 232 -8.19 11.40 13.12
N LEU A 233 -8.71 10.90 12.00
CA LEU A 233 -8.30 11.37 10.67
C LEU A 233 -8.94 12.74 10.33
N SER A 234 -8.13 13.75 10.04
CA SER A 234 -8.54 15.12 9.67
C SER A 234 -9.11 15.21 8.25
N SER A 235 -10.19 15.98 8.04
CA SER A 235 -10.93 16.09 6.76
C SER A 235 -10.04 16.35 5.54
N PRO A 236 -10.41 15.86 4.34
CA PRO A 236 -9.81 16.33 3.10
C PRO A 236 -10.05 17.84 2.95
N SER A 237 -9.00 18.62 2.73
CA SER A 237 -9.13 20.00 2.26
C SER A 237 -9.51 19.96 0.79
N GLY A 238 -10.68 20.55 0.47
CA GLY A 238 -11.16 20.74 -0.91
C GLY A 238 -10.27 21.65 -1.74
#